data_AF-A0A3M2DVE4-F1
#
_entry.id   AF-A0A3M2DVE4-F1
#
_cell.length_a   1.000
_cell.length_b   1.000
_cell.length_c   1.000
_cell.angle_alpha   90.00
_cell.angle_beta   90.00
_cell.angle_gamma   90.00
#
_symmetry.space_group_name_H-M   'P 1'
#
loop_
_entity.id
_entity.type
_entity.pdbx_description
1 polymer ?
#
loop_
_entity_poly.entity_id
_entity_poly.type
_entity_poly.pdbx_seq_one_letter_code
_entity_poly.pdbx_strand_id
1 'polypeptide(L)'
;MTARPHDKIVTTFCKPVTTAARENAIPIDGQGEVAGVGSHPARRRRSAVAAVALALAAGCSGRSGAPRAPGGSAPAKAVAPEAAPAVAPAVAPEVARYYAGYVAEVIDGDARAAEAAYREVARAPDPLRAPTAARAALRLAQLEAWRGNRREAVELVARAQAVGGNDRALLARADQLQDDIALVTGGGAADVRGPPLGAQLPGVSPDAAALFARAETLASAFYRVDVRPRIEDPQAGDRARLRAAEAAMRAYGAVIDLGEPAATVAAEFRIGSLYHDLALALVAELPAELSDRRAIARLRQQQAARSGRYLRAARAAYRRSLATEETPAGRRWRRAAAAALASVEVLLAGAP
;
A
#
# COMPACT_ATOMS: atom_id res chain seq x y z
N MET A 1 2.00 -70.33 -7.89
CA MET A 1 3.25 -70.79 -7.24
C MET A 1 4.36 -70.35 -8.17
N THR A 2 5.23 -69.39 -7.86
CA THR A 2 6.13 -69.28 -6.71
C THR A 2 6.47 -67.81 -6.40
N ALA A 3 7.09 -67.61 -5.24
CA ALA A 3 7.13 -66.38 -4.42
C ALA A 3 8.17 -65.32 -4.82
N ARG A 4 7.97 -64.12 -4.26
CA ARG A 4 8.85 -62.92 -4.29
C ARG A 4 10.22 -63.14 -3.62
N PRO A 5 11.15 -62.19 -3.82
CA PRO A 5 11.66 -61.46 -2.66
C PRO A 5 11.61 -59.92 -2.82
N HIS A 6 11.61 -59.27 -1.67
CA HIS A 6 11.51 -57.83 -1.38
C HIS A 6 12.84 -57.07 -1.55
N ASP A 7 12.74 -55.73 -1.40
CA ASP A 7 13.77 -54.72 -1.09
C ASP A 7 14.53 -54.09 -2.28
N LYS A 8 14.74 -52.76 -2.41
CA LYS A 8 14.84 -51.66 -1.43
C LYS A 8 14.31 -50.34 -2.02
N ILE A 9 13.56 -49.56 -1.25
CA ILE A 9 13.32 -48.13 -1.50
C ILE A 9 14.39 -47.35 -0.73
N VAL A 10 15.23 -46.60 -1.46
CA VAL A 10 16.16 -45.63 -0.86
C VAL A 10 15.52 -44.25 -0.96
N THR A 11 15.16 -43.70 0.21
CA THR A 11 14.82 -42.29 0.40
C THR A 11 16.10 -41.48 0.56
N THR A 12 16.38 -40.55 -0.35
CA THR A 12 17.42 -39.54 -0.15
C THR A 12 16.77 -38.17 0.03
N PHE A 13 16.93 -37.62 1.23
CA PHE A 13 16.61 -36.27 1.65
C PHE A 13 17.74 -35.28 1.33
N CYS A 14 17.42 -33.97 1.37
CA CYS A 14 18.26 -32.75 1.27
C CYS A 14 18.34 -32.16 -0.16
N LYS A 15 18.06 -30.88 -0.45
CA LYS A 15 18.00 -29.64 0.33
C LYS A 15 16.98 -28.65 -0.30
N PRO A 16 16.29 -27.78 0.47
CA PRO A 16 15.55 -26.67 -0.09
C PRO A 16 16.49 -25.55 -0.57
N VAL A 17 16.18 -25.04 -1.76
CA VAL A 17 16.78 -23.86 -2.39
C VAL A 17 16.37 -22.63 -1.58
N THR A 18 17.33 -21.99 -0.92
CA THR A 18 17.16 -20.70 -0.25
C THR A 18 16.89 -19.61 -1.29
N THR A 19 15.69 -19.05 -1.26
CA THR A 19 15.33 -17.87 -2.05
C THR A 19 15.94 -16.64 -1.39
N ALA A 20 16.80 -15.95 -2.12
CA ALA A 20 17.27 -14.62 -1.78
C ALA A 20 16.10 -13.64 -1.91
N ALA A 21 15.51 -13.23 -0.79
CA ALA A 21 14.65 -12.07 -0.68
C ALA A 21 14.55 -11.66 0.80
N ARG A 22 15.40 -10.73 1.25
CA ARG A 22 15.14 -9.75 2.32
C ARG A 22 16.46 -9.05 2.72
N GLU A 23 16.75 -7.94 2.07
CA GLU A 23 17.43 -6.82 2.72
C GLU A 23 16.49 -5.62 2.56
N ASN A 24 15.86 -5.24 3.68
CA ASN A 24 15.30 -3.93 4.02
C ASN A 24 14.35 -4.11 5.22
N ALA A 25 14.90 -4.58 6.33
CA ALA A 25 14.33 -4.28 7.65
C ALA A 25 15.06 -3.02 8.12
N ILE A 26 14.35 -1.89 8.14
CA ILE A 26 14.87 -0.62 8.66
C ILE A 26 14.89 -0.72 10.20
N PRO A 27 16.03 -0.50 10.88
CA PRO A 27 16.07 -0.40 12.32
C PRO A 27 15.52 0.95 12.79
N ILE A 28 14.82 0.92 13.93
CA ILE A 28 14.37 2.08 14.67
C ILE A 28 15.57 2.61 15.44
N ASP A 29 16.02 3.83 15.14
CA ASP A 29 16.68 4.70 16.11
C ASP A 29 16.55 6.17 15.69
N GLY A 30 16.22 7.00 16.68
CA GLY A 30 16.20 8.46 16.55
C GLY A 30 17.52 9.08 17.01
N GLN A 31 17.73 10.31 16.53
CA GLN A 31 18.49 11.45 17.10
C GLN A 31 19.43 12.11 16.08
N GLY A 32 19.42 13.45 16.06
CA GLY A 32 20.61 14.27 15.81
C GLY A 32 20.79 14.94 14.44
N GLU A 33 20.31 16.19 14.35
CA GLU A 33 20.94 17.42 13.82
C GLU A 33 21.79 17.50 12.51
N VAL A 34 21.33 18.44 11.66
CA VAL A 34 22.02 19.59 10.99
C VAL A 34 23.23 19.36 10.06
N ALA A 35 23.09 19.73 8.77
CA ALA A 35 23.89 20.79 8.09
C ALA A 35 23.68 20.87 6.55
N GLY A 36 23.25 22.05 6.10
CA GLY A 36 23.75 22.91 4.99
C GLY A 36 24.32 22.41 3.65
N VAL A 37 24.13 23.30 2.66
CA VAL A 37 24.83 23.50 1.36
C VAL A 37 24.32 22.59 0.22
N GLY A 38 23.96 23.03 -0.98
CA GLY A 38 24.23 24.26 -1.73
C GLY A 38 24.68 23.86 -3.16
N SER A 39 23.79 24.06 -4.14
CA SER A 39 23.97 24.29 -5.58
C SER A 39 25.16 23.71 -6.38
N HIS A 40 24.90 22.98 -7.48
CA HIS A 40 25.15 23.39 -8.89
C HIS A 40 24.84 22.31 -9.96
N PRO A 41 24.78 22.64 -11.29
CA PRO A 41 23.88 22.02 -12.25
C PRO A 41 24.53 21.11 -13.32
N ALA A 42 23.64 20.39 -14.04
CA ALA A 42 23.65 20.00 -15.46
C ALA A 42 24.90 19.34 -16.11
N ARG A 43 24.76 18.10 -16.60
CA ARG A 43 24.70 17.74 -18.06
C ARG A 43 24.83 16.22 -18.33
N ARG A 44 23.91 15.73 -19.17
CA ARG A 44 24.02 14.80 -20.31
C ARG A 44 24.90 13.52 -20.24
N ARG A 45 24.17 12.40 -20.43
CA ARG A 45 24.27 11.36 -21.49
C ARG A 45 25.26 10.18 -21.34
N ARG A 46 24.64 8.98 -21.44
CA ARG A 46 24.98 7.73 -22.17
C ARG A 46 25.10 6.48 -21.30
N SER A 47 24.45 5.45 -21.83
CA SER A 47 24.27 4.06 -21.41
C SER A 47 25.57 3.32 -21.09
N ALA A 48 25.52 2.41 -20.11
CA ALA A 48 26.14 1.08 -20.20
C ALA A 48 25.69 0.17 -19.04
N VAL A 49 25.64 -1.12 -19.35
CA VAL A 49 25.33 -2.30 -18.55
C VAL A 49 26.49 -2.64 -17.61
N ALA A 50 26.21 -3.13 -16.39
CA ALA A 50 26.86 -4.29 -15.71
C ALA A 50 27.07 -4.17 -14.18
N ALA A 51 26.51 -5.18 -13.49
CA ALA A 51 27.05 -6.02 -12.39
C ALA A 51 27.86 -5.47 -11.18
N VAL A 52 27.32 -5.78 -9.99
CA VAL A 52 27.91 -6.45 -8.80
C VAL A 52 29.26 -5.97 -8.24
N ALA A 53 29.28 -5.57 -6.95
CA ALA A 53 30.18 -6.11 -5.92
C ALA A 53 29.81 -5.63 -4.50
N LEU A 54 29.63 -6.62 -3.61
CA LEU A 54 29.48 -6.53 -2.15
C LEU A 54 30.89 -6.48 -1.52
N ALA A 55 31.10 -5.60 -0.53
CA ALA A 55 32.32 -5.62 0.29
C ALA A 55 31.96 -5.59 1.78
N LEU A 56 32.13 -6.74 2.42
CA LEU A 56 32.17 -6.94 3.87
C LEU A 56 33.52 -6.45 4.42
N ALA A 57 33.50 -5.70 5.52
CA ALA A 57 34.68 -5.45 6.34
C ALA A 57 34.42 -6.00 7.76
N ALA A 58 35.21 -7.00 8.12
CA ALA A 58 35.33 -7.57 9.46
C ALA A 58 36.22 -6.68 10.34
N GLY A 59 35.90 -6.59 11.64
CA GLY A 59 36.74 -5.96 12.64
C GLY A 59 36.70 -6.74 13.96
N CYS A 60 37.77 -7.46 14.24
CA CYS A 60 38.02 -8.19 15.48
C CYS A 60 38.75 -7.31 16.52
N SER A 61 38.36 -7.40 17.79
CA SER A 61 39.21 -7.31 19.00
C SER A 61 38.27 -7.35 20.23
N GLY A 62 38.56 -7.92 21.40
CA GLY A 62 39.80 -8.44 21.96
C GLY A 62 39.81 -8.19 23.48
N ARG A 63 39.29 -9.15 24.26
CA ARG A 63 39.73 -9.66 25.59
C ARG A 63 40.42 -8.72 26.61
N SER A 64 39.89 -8.72 27.85
CA SER A 64 40.59 -8.76 29.17
C SER A 64 39.56 -8.37 30.25
N GLY A 65 39.48 -8.87 31.47
CA GLY A 65 40.35 -9.69 32.32
C GLY A 65 39.93 -9.34 33.77
N ALA A 66 39.52 -10.33 34.55
CA ALA A 66 39.08 -10.15 35.94
C ALA A 66 40.26 -9.93 36.90
N PRO A 67 39.97 -9.49 38.14
CA PRO A 67 40.55 -10.18 39.29
C PRO A 67 39.52 -10.53 40.37
N ARG A 68 39.86 -11.53 41.17
CA ARG A 68 39.03 -12.24 42.16
C ARG A 68 39.56 -12.04 43.58
N ALA A 69 38.67 -12.29 44.55
CA ALA A 69 38.87 -12.81 45.93
C ALA A 69 38.96 -11.77 47.07
N PRO A 70 38.70 -12.16 48.35
CA PRO A 70 38.36 -13.49 48.92
C PRO A 70 37.01 -13.46 49.70
N GLY A 71 36.32 -14.55 50.08
CA GLY A 71 36.72 -15.77 50.79
C GLY A 71 36.15 -15.73 52.21
N GLY A 72 35.00 -16.37 52.44
CA GLY A 72 34.38 -16.50 53.77
C GLY A 72 33.28 -17.56 53.76
N SER A 73 33.59 -18.73 54.33
CA SER A 73 32.66 -19.85 54.50
C SER A 73 31.71 -19.61 55.67
N ALA A 74 30.41 -19.77 55.45
CA ALA A 74 29.40 -19.88 56.50
C ALA A 74 28.50 -21.11 56.22
N PRO A 75 27.96 -21.76 57.27
CA PRO A 75 27.48 -23.14 57.22
C PRO A 75 26.14 -23.28 56.50
N ALA A 76 25.91 -24.48 55.97
CA ALA A 76 24.72 -24.90 55.24
C ALA A 76 23.42 -24.59 55.99
N LYS A 77 22.61 -23.69 55.45
CA LYS A 77 21.19 -23.56 55.78
C LYS A 77 20.42 -24.57 54.94
N ALA A 78 19.61 -25.39 55.61
CA ALA A 78 18.69 -26.33 54.98
C ALA A 78 17.86 -25.63 53.89
N VAL A 79 17.94 -26.15 52.67
CA VAL A 79 17.14 -25.73 51.53
C VAL A 79 15.69 -26.12 51.82
N ALA A 80 14.84 -25.13 52.09
CA ALA A 80 13.40 -25.32 52.04
C ALA A 80 13.02 -25.77 50.63
N PRO A 81 12.05 -26.68 50.46
CA PRO A 81 11.63 -27.12 49.14
C PRO A 81 11.26 -25.90 48.29
N GLU A 82 11.95 -25.78 47.15
CA GLU A 82 11.72 -24.78 46.13
C GLU A 82 10.23 -24.78 45.80
N ALA A 83 9.56 -23.66 46.11
CA ALA A 83 8.18 -23.46 45.73
C ALA A 83 8.09 -23.65 44.21
N ALA A 84 7.23 -24.57 43.78
CA ALA A 84 7.00 -24.83 42.37
C ALA A 84 6.85 -23.50 41.61
N PRO A 85 7.50 -23.33 40.45
CA PRO A 85 7.43 -22.09 39.71
C PRO A 85 5.96 -21.73 39.49
N ALA A 86 5.58 -20.52 39.88
CA ALA A 86 4.24 -20.00 39.71
C ALA A 86 3.79 -20.27 38.26
N VAL A 87 2.67 -20.97 38.12
CA VAL A 87 2.02 -21.27 36.84
C VAL A 87 1.99 -19.98 36.03
N ALA A 88 2.68 -19.95 34.89
CA ALA A 88 2.65 -18.80 34.00
C ALA A 88 1.18 -18.44 33.73
N PRO A 89 0.79 -17.15 33.83
CA PRO A 89 -0.59 -16.76 33.64
C PRO A 89 -1.07 -17.31 32.30
N ALA A 90 -2.16 -18.09 32.34
CA ALA A 90 -2.73 -18.70 31.14
C ALA A 90 -3.00 -17.59 30.12
N VAL A 91 -2.35 -17.68 28.96
CA VAL A 91 -2.57 -16.74 27.86
C VAL A 91 -4.03 -16.80 27.47
N ALA A 92 -4.71 -15.65 27.47
CA ALA A 92 -6.11 -15.58 27.08
C ALA A 92 -6.31 -16.25 25.70
N PRO A 93 -7.37 -17.07 25.50
CA PRO A 93 -7.57 -17.84 24.27
C PRO A 93 -7.49 -17.02 22.98
N GLU A 94 -7.89 -15.75 23.01
CA GLU A 94 -7.91 -14.85 21.85
C GLU A 94 -6.54 -14.28 21.54
N VAL A 95 -5.72 -14.06 22.57
CA VAL A 95 -4.31 -13.72 22.39
C VAL A 95 -3.59 -14.92 21.78
N ALA A 96 -3.85 -16.13 22.26
CA ALA A 96 -3.34 -17.35 21.66
C ALA A 96 -3.80 -17.51 20.20
N ARG A 97 -5.06 -17.20 19.90
CA ARG A 97 -5.61 -17.25 18.54
C ARG A 97 -5.03 -16.20 17.61
N TYR A 98 -4.81 -14.97 18.09
CA TYR A 98 -4.10 -13.93 17.34
C TYR A 98 -2.67 -14.36 17.01
N TYR A 99 -1.95 -14.92 18.00
CA TYR A 99 -0.59 -15.43 17.78
C TYR A 99 -0.57 -16.64 16.83
N ALA A 100 -1.57 -17.51 16.88
CA ALA A 100 -1.71 -18.59 15.90
C ALA A 100 -1.86 -18.03 14.47
N GLY A 101 -2.62 -16.94 14.30
CA GLY A 101 -2.71 -16.24 13.03
C GLY A 101 -1.36 -15.66 12.57
N TYR A 102 -0.60 -15.08 13.50
CA TYR A 102 0.75 -14.56 13.22
C TYR A 102 1.75 -15.66 12.83
N VAL A 103 1.74 -16.80 13.54
CA VAL A 103 2.60 -17.95 13.20
C VAL A 103 2.24 -18.49 11.82
N ALA A 104 0.94 -18.68 11.54
CA ALA A 104 0.49 -19.10 10.22
C ALA A 104 0.94 -18.14 9.12
N GLU A 105 0.86 -16.83 9.35
CA GLU A 105 1.26 -15.83 8.37
C GLU A 105 2.79 -15.77 8.15
N VAL A 106 3.55 -15.64 9.24
CA VAL A 106 4.97 -15.23 9.19
C VAL A 106 5.90 -16.43 9.14
N ILE A 107 5.55 -17.52 9.82
CA ILE A 107 6.40 -18.72 9.93
C ILE A 107 6.00 -19.74 8.87
N ASP A 108 4.71 -20.05 8.78
CA ASP A 108 4.23 -21.14 7.92
C ASP A 108 3.88 -20.67 6.50
N GLY A 109 3.65 -19.37 6.31
CA GLY A 109 3.21 -18.79 5.03
C GLY A 109 1.78 -19.17 4.63
N ASP A 110 0.99 -19.71 5.56
CA ASP A 110 -0.42 -20.07 5.33
C ASP A 110 -1.33 -18.85 5.51
N ALA A 111 -1.49 -18.11 4.41
CA ALA A 111 -2.34 -16.92 4.36
C ALA A 111 -3.82 -17.20 4.67
N ARG A 112 -4.33 -18.41 4.40
CA ARG A 112 -5.75 -18.76 4.66
C ARG A 112 -5.97 -19.02 6.14
N ALA A 113 -5.08 -19.78 6.78
CA ALA A 113 -5.15 -20.03 8.22
C ALA A 113 -4.96 -18.72 9.03
N ALA A 114 -4.02 -17.87 8.61
CA ALA A 114 -3.80 -16.56 9.22
C ALA A 114 -5.07 -15.68 9.19
N GLU A 115 -5.67 -15.55 8.00
CA GLU A 115 -6.89 -14.76 7.80
C GLU A 115 -8.06 -15.26 8.63
N ALA A 116 -8.28 -16.58 8.67
CA ALA A 116 -9.33 -17.18 9.49
C ALA A 116 -9.14 -16.87 10.98
N ALA A 117 -7.92 -17.02 11.50
CA ALA A 117 -7.59 -16.73 12.88
C ALA A 117 -7.79 -15.24 13.22
N TYR A 118 -7.34 -14.32 12.36
CA TYR A 118 -7.54 -12.89 12.58
C TYR A 118 -9.00 -12.47 12.49
N ARG A 119 -9.80 -13.03 11.56
CA ARG A 119 -11.23 -12.72 11.44
C ARG A 119 -12.01 -13.17 12.66
N GLU A 120 -11.66 -14.32 13.23
CA GLU A 120 -12.25 -14.82 14.46
C GLU A 120 -12.00 -13.85 15.62
N VAL A 121 -10.75 -13.42 15.80
CA VAL A 121 -10.36 -12.47 16.86
C VAL A 121 -11.00 -11.09 16.65
N ALA A 122 -11.06 -10.58 15.42
CA ALA A 122 -11.63 -9.27 15.09
C ALA A 122 -13.17 -9.18 15.22
N ARG A 123 -13.86 -10.32 15.33
CA ARG A 123 -15.32 -10.40 15.51
C ARG A 123 -15.74 -10.58 16.97
N ALA A 124 -14.79 -10.77 17.89
CA ALA A 124 -15.11 -10.98 19.29
C ALA A 124 -15.80 -9.73 19.91
N PRO A 125 -17.01 -9.86 20.48
CA PRO A 125 -17.78 -8.71 20.99
C PRO A 125 -17.38 -8.24 22.40
N ASP A 126 -16.37 -8.86 23.03
CA ASP A 126 -16.01 -8.62 24.43
C ASP A 126 -15.11 -7.35 24.59
N PRO A 127 -15.54 -6.34 25.37
CA PRO A 127 -14.76 -5.13 25.64
C PRO A 127 -13.39 -5.38 26.27
N LEU A 128 -13.23 -6.45 27.06
CA LEU A 128 -11.93 -6.82 27.66
C LEU A 128 -10.92 -7.31 26.63
N ARG A 129 -11.39 -7.62 25.41
CA ARG A 129 -10.59 -8.15 24.29
C ARG A 129 -10.36 -7.09 23.21
N ALA A 130 -10.80 -5.87 23.46
CA ALA A 130 -10.79 -4.78 22.51
C ALA A 130 -9.39 -4.48 21.92
N PRO A 131 -8.28 -4.44 22.69
CA PRO A 131 -6.96 -4.18 22.11
C PRO A 131 -6.50 -5.26 21.11
N THR A 132 -6.73 -6.54 21.41
CA THR A 132 -6.34 -7.66 20.55
C THR A 132 -7.23 -7.74 19.31
N ALA A 133 -8.53 -7.49 19.46
CA ALA A 133 -9.48 -7.40 18.35
C ALA A 133 -9.14 -6.24 17.40
N ALA A 134 -8.77 -5.07 17.94
CA ALA A 134 -8.35 -3.92 17.15
C ALA A 134 -7.05 -4.19 16.37
N ARG A 135 -6.06 -4.86 16.98
CA ARG A 135 -4.83 -5.30 16.29
C ARG A 135 -5.13 -6.31 15.18
N ALA A 136 -6.00 -7.28 15.44
CA ALA A 136 -6.42 -8.26 14.44
C ALA A 136 -7.15 -7.59 13.25
N ALA A 137 -8.05 -6.65 13.52
CA ALA A 137 -8.75 -5.88 12.49
C ALA A 137 -7.77 -5.04 11.65
N LEU A 138 -6.79 -4.38 12.29
CA LEU A 138 -5.77 -3.61 11.59
C LEU A 138 -4.85 -4.49 10.72
N ARG A 139 -4.51 -5.69 11.19
CA ARG A 139 -3.73 -6.66 10.41
C ARG A 139 -4.51 -7.18 9.20
N LEU A 140 -5.79 -7.50 9.37
CA LEU A 140 -6.67 -7.85 8.25
C LEU A 140 -6.79 -6.70 7.25
N ALA A 141 -6.94 -5.46 7.71
CA ALA A 141 -6.99 -4.29 6.84
C ALA A 141 -5.74 -4.19 5.96
N GLN A 142 -4.56 -4.45 6.53
CA GLN A 142 -3.30 -4.44 5.80
C GLN A 142 -3.24 -5.55 4.74
N LEU A 143 -3.69 -6.76 5.08
CA LEU A 143 -3.76 -7.89 4.14
C LEU A 143 -4.75 -7.62 3.00
N GLU A 144 -5.93 -7.07 3.30
CA GLU A 144 -6.93 -6.72 2.29
C GLU A 144 -6.45 -5.56 1.41
N ALA A 145 -5.74 -4.58 1.98
CA ALA A 145 -5.10 -3.52 1.23
C ALA A 145 -4.06 -4.06 0.23
N TRP A 146 -3.22 -5.01 0.65
CA TRP A 146 -2.25 -5.66 -0.24
C TRP A 146 -2.89 -6.49 -1.34
N ARG A 147 -4.07 -7.07 -1.08
CA ARG A 147 -4.86 -7.81 -2.08
C ARG A 147 -5.67 -6.91 -3.00
N GLY A 148 -5.70 -5.60 -2.76
CA GLY A 148 -6.49 -4.63 -3.54
C GLY A 148 -7.96 -4.49 -3.10
N ASN A 149 -8.37 -5.16 -2.03
CA ASN A 149 -9.73 -5.09 -1.48
C ASN A 149 -9.91 -3.83 -0.60
N ARG A 150 -9.77 -2.64 -1.19
CA ARG A 150 -9.66 -1.38 -0.44
C ARG A 150 -10.88 -1.04 0.40
N ARG A 151 -12.09 -1.31 -0.11
CA ARG A 151 -13.32 -1.06 0.64
C ARG A 151 -13.32 -1.85 1.95
N GLU A 152 -13.05 -3.14 1.89
CA GLU A 152 -12.93 -4.00 3.06
C GLU A 152 -11.80 -3.51 3.98
N ALA A 153 -10.65 -3.11 3.42
CA ALA A 153 -9.55 -2.57 4.18
C ALA A 153 -9.95 -1.29 4.97
N VAL A 154 -10.68 -0.36 4.36
CA VAL A 154 -11.18 0.86 5.03
C VAL A 154 -12.20 0.52 6.12
N GLU A 155 -13.13 -0.41 5.84
CA GLU A 155 -14.11 -0.87 6.83
C GLU A 155 -13.43 -1.52 8.04
N LEU A 156 -12.36 -2.28 7.83
CA LEU A 156 -11.54 -2.90 8.88
C LEU A 156 -10.70 -1.87 9.65
N VAL A 157 -10.16 -0.83 9.00
CA VAL A 157 -9.49 0.29 9.69
C VAL A 157 -10.48 1.01 10.61
N ALA A 158 -11.67 1.33 10.11
CA ALA A 158 -12.71 1.98 10.91
C ALA A 158 -13.11 1.12 12.12
N ARG A 159 -13.21 -0.20 11.93
CA ARG A 159 -13.43 -1.15 13.05
C ARG A 159 -12.28 -1.13 14.04
N ALA A 160 -11.02 -1.14 13.59
CA ALA A 160 -9.86 -1.07 14.45
C ALA A 160 -9.85 0.22 15.30
N GLN A 161 -10.21 1.36 14.69
CA GLN A 161 -10.34 2.64 15.40
C GLN A 161 -11.49 2.62 16.43
N ALA A 162 -12.64 2.06 16.07
CA ALA A 162 -13.80 1.98 16.98
C ALA A 162 -13.54 1.09 18.20
N VAL A 163 -12.83 -0.03 18.01
CA VAL A 163 -12.54 -1.00 19.07
C VAL A 163 -11.26 -0.65 19.85
N GLY A 164 -10.28 0.01 19.22
CA GLY A 164 -8.98 0.33 19.82
C GLY A 164 -9.01 1.33 20.98
N GLY A 165 -10.15 1.99 21.21
CA GLY A 165 -10.31 2.96 22.30
C GLY A 165 -9.28 4.08 22.24
N ASN A 166 -8.60 4.35 23.35
CA ASN A 166 -7.61 5.43 23.49
C ASN A 166 -6.16 5.00 23.22
N ASP A 167 -5.91 3.83 22.60
CA ASP A 167 -4.56 3.39 22.25
C ASP A 167 -3.98 4.27 21.12
N ARG A 168 -3.20 5.28 21.51
CA ARG A 168 -2.61 6.26 20.57
C ARG A 168 -1.71 5.61 19.51
N ALA A 169 -1.00 4.54 19.85
CA ALA A 169 -0.11 3.87 18.90
C ALA A 169 -0.91 3.13 17.83
N LEU A 170 -2.00 2.47 18.24
CA LEU A 170 -2.92 1.81 17.32
C LEU A 170 -3.60 2.82 16.41
N LEU A 171 -4.10 3.94 16.96
CA LEU A 171 -4.75 4.99 16.17
C LEU A 171 -3.78 5.63 15.16
N ALA A 172 -2.55 5.95 15.56
CA ALA A 172 -1.54 6.47 14.63
C ALA A 172 -1.24 5.46 13.50
N ARG A 173 -1.23 4.16 13.80
CA ARG A 173 -1.03 3.11 12.80
C ARG A 173 -2.23 2.94 11.88
N ALA A 174 -3.45 3.09 12.41
CA ALA A 174 -4.69 3.09 11.64
C ALA A 174 -4.73 4.28 10.67
N ASP A 175 -4.36 5.47 11.14
CA ASP A 175 -4.27 6.67 10.31
C ASP A 175 -3.19 6.52 9.22
N GLN A 176 -2.03 5.97 9.58
CA GLN A 176 -0.99 5.65 8.59
C GLN A 176 -1.47 4.65 7.55
N LEU A 177 -2.14 3.57 7.97
CA LEU A 177 -2.67 2.58 7.03
C LEU A 177 -3.78 3.17 6.16
N GLN A 178 -4.60 4.09 6.68
CA GLN A 178 -5.61 4.80 5.90
C GLN A 178 -4.97 5.72 4.86
N ASP A 179 -3.89 6.41 5.22
CA ASP A 179 -3.07 7.18 4.29
C ASP A 179 -2.45 6.24 3.24
N ASP A 180 -1.87 5.10 3.63
CA ASP A 180 -1.27 4.11 2.74
C ASP A 180 -2.31 3.51 1.77
N ILE A 181 -3.51 3.14 2.25
CA ILE A 181 -4.61 2.65 1.41
C ILE A 181 -5.06 3.73 0.41
N ALA A 182 -5.05 5.00 0.81
CA ALA A 182 -5.35 6.12 -0.08
C ALA A 182 -4.24 6.38 -1.11
N LEU A 183 -2.99 5.97 -0.81
CA LEU A 183 -1.82 6.10 -1.68
C LEU A 183 -1.63 4.90 -2.62
N VAL A 184 -2.04 3.69 -2.22
CA VAL A 184 -1.97 2.49 -3.05
C VAL A 184 -2.87 2.69 -4.26
N THR A 185 -2.25 2.58 -5.43
CA THR A 185 -2.83 2.92 -6.72
C THR A 185 -2.82 1.68 -7.62
N GLY A 186 -3.96 1.01 -7.71
CA GLY A 186 -4.23 -0.11 -8.62
C GLY A 186 -5.16 -1.14 -7.99
N GLY A 187 -6.11 -1.66 -8.76
CA GLY A 187 -6.81 -2.90 -8.41
C GLY A 187 -8.35 -2.89 -8.37
N GLY A 188 -9.06 -2.08 -9.15
CA GLY A 188 -10.51 -2.29 -9.31
C GLY A 188 -11.26 -1.11 -9.89
N ALA A 189 -12.38 -1.39 -10.57
CA ALA A 189 -13.23 -0.42 -11.26
C ALA A 189 -13.83 0.70 -10.36
N ALA A 190 -13.65 0.63 -9.04
CA ALA A 190 -14.16 1.60 -8.07
C ALA A 190 -13.07 2.35 -7.27
N ASP A 191 -11.79 2.13 -7.55
CA ASP A 191 -10.69 2.71 -6.78
C ASP A 191 -10.32 4.12 -7.26
N VAL A 192 -10.91 5.11 -6.61
CA VAL A 192 -10.56 6.52 -6.80
C VAL A 192 -9.18 6.78 -6.19
N ARG A 193 -8.28 7.42 -6.94
CA ARG A 193 -6.93 7.76 -6.46
C ARG A 193 -6.98 8.90 -5.43
N GLY A 194 -6.17 8.78 -4.37
CA GLY A 194 -6.02 9.80 -3.33
C GLY A 194 -7.21 9.83 -2.36
N PRO A 195 -7.51 11.00 -1.76
CA PRO A 195 -8.67 11.15 -0.88
C PRO A 195 -9.98 10.65 -1.52
N PRO A 196 -10.92 10.08 -0.73
CA PRO A 196 -12.17 9.55 -1.27
C PRO A 196 -13.01 10.63 -1.95
N LEU A 197 -13.91 10.24 -2.87
CA LEU A 197 -14.79 11.23 -3.49
C LEU A 197 -15.68 11.90 -2.45
N GLY A 198 -15.90 13.20 -2.59
CA GLY A 198 -16.68 14.00 -1.64
C GLY A 198 -15.94 14.29 -0.32
N ALA A 199 -14.64 14.04 -0.25
CA ALA A 199 -13.81 14.50 0.87
C ALA A 199 -13.96 16.01 1.05
N GLN A 200 -14.18 16.44 2.30
CA GLN A 200 -14.22 17.86 2.62
C GLN A 200 -12.86 18.51 2.35
N LEU A 201 -12.90 19.75 1.87
CA LEU A 201 -11.73 20.62 1.75
C LEU A 201 -11.71 21.54 2.96
N PRO A 202 -10.94 21.23 4.03
CA PRO A 202 -10.84 22.13 5.17
C PRO A 202 -10.10 23.40 4.75
N GLY A 203 -10.52 24.56 5.29
CA GLY A 203 -9.79 25.82 5.11
C GLY A 203 -9.89 26.46 3.72
N VAL A 204 -10.91 26.11 2.92
CA VAL A 204 -11.28 26.82 1.68
C VAL A 204 -12.59 27.59 1.89
N SER A 205 -12.89 28.53 1.00
CA SER A 205 -14.17 29.26 1.04
C SER A 205 -15.37 28.34 0.78
N PRO A 206 -16.59 28.74 1.21
CA PRO A 206 -17.81 28.01 0.91
C PRO A 206 -18.05 27.81 -0.59
N ASP A 207 -17.69 28.80 -1.42
CA ASP A 207 -17.85 28.73 -2.88
C ASP A 207 -16.92 27.70 -3.49
N ALA A 208 -15.64 27.67 -3.07
CA ALA A 208 -14.69 26.64 -3.49
C ALA A 208 -15.12 25.25 -3.05
N ALA A 209 -15.60 25.10 -1.82
CA ALA A 209 -16.12 23.83 -1.32
C ALA A 209 -17.34 23.35 -2.13
N ALA A 210 -18.27 24.25 -2.47
CA ALA A 210 -19.46 23.93 -3.25
C ALA A 210 -19.13 23.53 -4.70
N LEU A 211 -18.24 24.28 -5.38
CA LEU A 211 -17.78 23.94 -6.71
C LEU A 211 -17.02 22.62 -6.73
N PHE A 212 -16.17 22.38 -5.73
CA PHE A 212 -15.44 21.12 -5.60
C PHE A 212 -16.39 19.94 -5.38
N ALA A 213 -17.37 20.06 -4.48
CA ALA A 213 -18.38 19.03 -4.27
C ALA A 213 -19.19 18.72 -5.55
N ARG A 214 -19.50 19.74 -6.36
CA ARG A 214 -20.14 19.57 -7.67
C ARG A 214 -19.22 18.82 -8.65
N ALA A 215 -17.94 19.17 -8.68
CA ALA A 215 -16.95 18.49 -9.52
C ALA A 215 -16.77 17.02 -9.11
N GLU A 216 -16.75 16.73 -7.81
CA GLU A 216 -16.68 15.37 -7.24
C GLU A 216 -17.92 14.55 -7.62
N THR A 217 -19.11 15.17 -7.63
CA THR A 217 -20.34 14.52 -8.11
C THR A 217 -20.23 14.12 -9.58
N LEU A 218 -19.71 14.99 -10.44
CA LEU A 218 -19.48 14.68 -11.85
C LEU A 218 -18.39 13.62 -12.03
N ALA A 219 -17.33 13.67 -11.23
CA ALA A 219 -16.28 12.66 -11.22
C ALA A 219 -16.83 11.28 -10.83
N SER A 220 -17.77 11.21 -9.88
CA SER A 220 -18.43 9.94 -9.53
C SER A 220 -19.12 9.29 -10.73
N ALA A 221 -19.69 10.07 -11.65
CA ALA A 221 -20.31 9.54 -12.86
C ALA A 221 -19.27 8.83 -13.75
N PHE A 222 -18.05 9.36 -13.87
CA PHE A 222 -16.95 8.70 -14.58
C PHE A 222 -16.61 7.33 -14.00
N TYR A 223 -16.55 7.22 -12.67
CA TYR A 223 -16.24 5.95 -11.99
C TYR A 223 -17.39 4.95 -12.00
N ARG A 224 -18.62 5.38 -12.31
CA ARG A 224 -19.80 4.50 -12.44
C ARG A 224 -20.04 3.99 -13.85
N VAL A 225 -19.32 4.50 -14.86
CA VAL A 225 -19.44 3.98 -16.23
C VAL A 225 -18.76 2.61 -16.31
N ASP A 226 -19.55 1.55 -16.26
CA ASP A 226 -19.08 0.21 -16.64
C ASP A 226 -18.90 0.16 -18.16
N VAL A 227 -17.65 0.09 -18.61
CA VAL A 227 -17.33 0.03 -20.04
C VAL A 227 -17.17 -1.44 -20.41
N ARG A 228 -18.24 -2.02 -20.98
CA ARG A 228 -18.13 -3.28 -21.73
C ARG A 228 -17.88 -2.96 -23.20
N PRO A 229 -16.68 -3.23 -23.73
CA PRO A 229 -16.41 -3.02 -25.15
C PRO A 229 -17.32 -3.96 -25.95
N ARG A 230 -18.04 -3.41 -26.93
CA ARG A 230 -18.94 -4.15 -27.81
C ARG A 230 -18.25 -4.43 -29.13
N ILE A 231 -18.57 -5.53 -29.79
CA ILE A 231 -17.96 -5.90 -31.08
C ILE A 231 -18.32 -4.87 -32.16
N GLU A 232 -19.55 -4.37 -32.14
CA GLU A 232 -20.08 -3.44 -33.14
C GLU A 232 -19.47 -2.04 -33.03
N ASP A 233 -19.08 -1.65 -31.81
CA ASP A 233 -18.37 -0.40 -31.55
C ASP A 233 -17.45 -0.54 -30.33
N PRO A 234 -16.20 -1.00 -30.55
CA PRO A 234 -15.22 -1.17 -29.49
C PRO A 234 -14.90 0.13 -28.75
N GLN A 235 -15.30 1.29 -29.29
CA GLN A 235 -15.01 2.62 -28.75
C GLN A 235 -16.22 3.29 -28.10
N ALA A 236 -17.43 2.71 -28.18
CA ALA A 236 -18.63 3.34 -27.64
C ALA A 236 -18.53 3.63 -26.13
N GLY A 237 -18.04 2.64 -25.38
CA GLY A 237 -17.82 2.78 -23.94
C GLY A 237 -16.71 3.79 -23.60
N ASP A 238 -15.62 3.79 -24.38
CA ASP A 238 -14.55 4.79 -24.26
C ASP A 238 -15.09 6.23 -24.41
N ARG A 239 -15.97 6.46 -25.38
CA ARG A 239 -16.53 7.80 -25.65
C ARG A 239 -17.44 8.27 -24.51
N ALA A 240 -18.24 7.38 -23.94
CA ALA A 240 -19.08 7.71 -22.78
C ALA A 240 -18.22 8.08 -21.56
N ARG A 241 -17.21 7.26 -21.28
CA ARG A 241 -16.28 7.48 -20.17
C ARG A 241 -15.45 8.76 -20.35
N LEU A 242 -14.97 9.03 -21.57
CA LEU A 242 -14.26 10.26 -21.90
C LEU A 242 -15.14 11.51 -21.67
N ARG A 243 -16.40 11.51 -22.14
CA ARG A 243 -17.31 12.63 -21.92
C ARG A 243 -17.57 12.91 -20.44
N ALA A 244 -17.74 11.85 -19.64
CA ALA A 244 -17.89 11.99 -18.19
C ALA A 244 -16.63 12.59 -17.54
N ALA A 245 -15.45 12.11 -17.92
CA ALA A 245 -14.18 12.67 -17.45
C ALA A 245 -14.01 14.15 -17.84
N GLU A 246 -14.31 14.52 -19.08
CA GLU A 246 -14.22 15.90 -19.55
C GLU A 246 -15.18 16.85 -18.82
N ALA A 247 -16.40 16.39 -18.50
CA ALA A 247 -17.33 17.17 -17.69
C ALA A 247 -16.78 17.42 -16.27
N ALA A 248 -16.21 16.40 -15.63
CA ALA A 248 -15.58 16.54 -14.32
C ALA A 248 -14.34 17.43 -14.36
N MET A 249 -13.46 17.27 -15.37
CA MET A 249 -12.26 18.10 -15.52
C MET A 249 -12.60 19.58 -15.73
N ARG A 250 -13.64 19.90 -16.51
CA ARG A 250 -14.13 21.28 -16.64
C ARG A 250 -14.62 21.84 -15.31
N ALA A 251 -15.34 21.05 -14.53
CA ALA A 251 -15.81 21.47 -13.21
C ALA A 251 -14.67 21.71 -12.22
N TYR A 252 -13.62 20.87 -12.23
CA TYR A 252 -12.40 21.12 -11.46
C TYR A 252 -11.64 22.36 -11.97
N GLY A 253 -11.66 22.64 -13.28
CA GLY A 253 -11.14 23.88 -13.84
C GLY A 253 -11.78 25.12 -13.19
N ALA A 254 -13.11 25.12 -13.04
CA ALA A 254 -13.81 26.21 -12.36
C ALA A 254 -13.42 26.36 -10.87
N VAL A 255 -12.99 25.27 -10.20
CA VAL A 255 -12.43 25.35 -8.84
C VAL A 255 -11.06 26.01 -8.85
N ILE A 256 -10.22 25.69 -9.85
CA ILE A 256 -8.89 26.29 -10.03
C ILE A 256 -9.01 27.80 -10.30
N ASP A 257 -10.01 28.22 -11.08
CA ASP A 257 -10.24 29.61 -11.43
C ASP A 257 -10.55 30.51 -10.21
N LEU A 258 -10.96 29.94 -9.07
CA LEU A 258 -11.11 30.69 -7.81
C LEU A 258 -9.77 31.09 -7.18
N GLY A 259 -8.66 30.47 -7.59
CA GLY A 259 -7.31 30.83 -7.15
C GLY A 259 -6.94 30.44 -5.72
N GLU A 260 -7.81 29.73 -5.00
CA GLU A 260 -7.51 29.27 -3.64
C GLU A 260 -6.49 28.12 -3.66
N PRO A 261 -5.34 28.23 -2.96
CA PRO A 261 -4.26 27.25 -3.10
C PRO A 261 -4.65 25.82 -2.73
N ALA A 262 -5.36 25.61 -1.61
CA ALA A 262 -5.78 24.28 -1.18
C ALA A 262 -6.78 23.64 -2.16
N ALA A 263 -7.73 24.43 -2.68
CA ALA A 263 -8.70 23.97 -3.67
C ALA A 263 -8.02 23.67 -5.02
N THR A 264 -7.07 24.51 -5.44
CA THR A 264 -6.28 24.34 -6.66
C THR A 264 -5.45 23.06 -6.64
N VAL A 265 -4.72 22.82 -5.54
CA VAL A 265 -3.95 21.57 -5.35
C VAL A 265 -4.85 20.36 -5.53
N ALA A 266 -6.00 20.35 -4.86
CA ALA A 266 -6.95 19.23 -4.87
C ALA A 266 -7.54 19.03 -6.27
N ALA A 267 -7.97 20.11 -6.93
CA ALA A 267 -8.55 20.09 -8.26
C ALA A 267 -7.54 19.60 -9.33
N GLU A 268 -6.30 20.10 -9.31
CA GLU A 268 -5.24 19.63 -10.22
C GLU A 268 -4.89 18.16 -9.98
N PHE A 269 -4.87 17.72 -8.72
CA PHE A 269 -4.69 16.30 -8.39
C PHE A 269 -5.82 15.44 -8.97
N ARG A 270 -7.07 15.89 -8.88
CA ARG A 270 -8.23 15.17 -9.43
C ARG A 270 -8.22 15.14 -10.96
N ILE A 271 -7.86 16.24 -11.62
CA ILE A 271 -7.65 16.26 -13.08
C ILE A 271 -6.56 15.26 -13.47
N GLY A 272 -5.43 15.24 -12.75
CA GLY A 272 -4.36 14.26 -12.97
C GLY A 272 -4.84 12.83 -12.82
N SER A 273 -5.66 12.56 -11.80
CA SER A 273 -6.21 11.23 -11.52
C SER A 273 -7.20 10.78 -12.60
N LEU A 274 -8.07 11.66 -13.10
CA LEU A 274 -8.97 11.34 -14.21
C LEU A 274 -8.19 10.98 -15.49
N TYR A 275 -7.14 11.73 -15.83
CA TYR A 275 -6.28 11.39 -16.96
C TYR A 275 -5.54 10.06 -16.74
N HIS A 276 -5.05 9.81 -15.53
CA HIS A 276 -4.37 8.56 -15.19
C HIS A 276 -5.34 7.37 -15.35
N ASP A 277 -6.54 7.46 -14.79
CA ASP A 277 -7.52 6.38 -14.86
C ASP A 277 -8.05 6.16 -16.28
N LEU A 278 -8.21 7.23 -17.08
CA LEU A 278 -8.47 7.12 -18.52
C LEU A 278 -7.35 6.37 -19.24
N ALA A 279 -6.08 6.65 -18.91
CA ALA A 279 -4.94 5.98 -19.52
C ALA A 279 -4.95 4.47 -19.23
N LEU A 280 -5.25 4.07 -18.00
CA LEU A 280 -5.32 2.66 -17.60
C LEU A 280 -6.54 1.95 -18.18
N ALA A 281 -7.68 2.62 -18.25
CA ALA A 281 -8.88 2.06 -18.87
C ALA A 281 -8.66 1.66 -20.34
N LEU A 282 -7.79 2.38 -21.05
CA LEU A 282 -7.43 2.06 -22.44
C LEU A 282 -6.49 0.86 -22.59
N VAL A 283 -5.86 0.41 -21.49
CA VAL A 283 -4.98 -0.76 -21.48
C VAL A 283 -5.77 -2.04 -21.08
N ALA A 284 -7.07 -1.89 -20.76
CA ALA A 284 -7.94 -3.01 -20.47
C ALA A 284 -8.12 -3.95 -21.67
N GLU A 285 -8.53 -5.20 -21.39
CA GLU A 285 -8.63 -6.26 -22.39
C GLU A 285 -9.56 -5.88 -23.56
N LEU A 286 -9.09 -6.17 -24.78
CA LEU A 286 -9.92 -6.10 -25.97
C LEU A 286 -11.01 -7.18 -25.92
N PRO A 287 -12.18 -6.97 -26.58
CA PRO A 287 -13.20 -8.01 -26.71
C PRO A 287 -12.58 -9.34 -27.14
N ALA A 288 -12.87 -10.41 -26.39
CA ALA A 288 -12.35 -11.75 -26.66
C ALA A 288 -12.81 -12.28 -28.03
N GLU A 289 -13.89 -11.70 -28.55
CA GLU A 289 -14.54 -12.07 -29.81
C GLU A 289 -13.84 -11.46 -31.04
N LEU A 290 -12.84 -10.59 -30.86
CA LEU A 290 -12.00 -10.11 -31.96
C LEU A 290 -11.05 -11.22 -32.43
N SER A 291 -11.25 -11.70 -33.67
CA SER A 291 -10.45 -12.79 -34.26
C SER A 291 -9.37 -12.32 -35.25
N ASP A 292 -9.51 -11.14 -35.85
CA ASP A 292 -8.52 -10.61 -36.79
C ASP A 292 -7.29 -10.04 -36.06
N ARG A 293 -6.17 -10.76 -36.16
CA ARG A 293 -4.88 -10.38 -35.58
C ARG A 293 -4.38 -9.00 -36.04
N ARG A 294 -4.62 -8.62 -37.30
CA ARG A 294 -4.17 -7.30 -37.82
C ARG A 294 -5.02 -6.17 -37.24
N ALA A 295 -6.33 -6.36 -37.18
CA ALA A 295 -7.23 -5.42 -36.53
C ALA A 295 -6.89 -5.25 -35.03
N ILE A 296 -6.64 -6.35 -34.33
CA ILE A 296 -6.21 -6.35 -32.92
C ILE A 296 -4.92 -5.55 -32.73
N ALA A 297 -3.89 -5.81 -33.54
CA ALA A 297 -2.60 -5.11 -33.44
C ALA A 297 -2.76 -3.59 -33.65
N ARG A 298 -3.57 -3.19 -34.64
CA ARG A 298 -3.85 -1.78 -34.92
C ARG A 298 -4.60 -1.10 -33.76
N LEU A 299 -5.60 -1.77 -33.19
CA LEU A 299 -6.36 -1.28 -32.03
C LEU A 299 -5.45 -1.10 -30.81
N ARG A 300 -4.60 -2.08 -30.50
CA ARG A 300 -3.61 -1.98 -29.41
C ARG A 300 -2.65 -0.81 -29.61
N GLN A 301 -2.16 -0.61 -30.83
CA GLN A 301 -1.26 0.51 -31.14
C GLN A 301 -1.97 1.86 -30.93
N GLN A 302 -3.22 1.99 -31.37
CA GLN A 302 -4.03 3.20 -31.17
C GLN A 302 -4.33 3.45 -29.69
N GLN A 303 -4.69 2.42 -28.93
CA GLN A 303 -4.92 2.50 -27.49
C GLN A 303 -3.64 2.87 -26.74
N ALA A 304 -2.49 2.28 -27.08
CA ALA A 304 -1.20 2.62 -26.49
C ALA A 304 -0.84 4.09 -26.74
N ALA A 305 -1.01 4.59 -27.97
CA ALA A 305 -0.76 5.99 -28.30
C ALA A 305 -1.66 6.96 -27.51
N ARG A 306 -2.96 6.62 -27.37
CA ARG A 306 -3.92 7.40 -26.57
C ARG A 306 -3.61 7.34 -25.07
N SER A 307 -3.31 6.17 -24.54
CA SER A 307 -2.90 5.97 -23.15
C SER A 307 -1.66 6.81 -22.82
N GLY A 308 -0.62 6.77 -23.67
CA GLY A 308 0.57 7.60 -23.51
C GLY A 308 0.29 9.11 -23.52
N ARG A 309 -0.67 9.57 -24.33
CA ARG A 309 -1.12 10.98 -24.29
C ARG A 309 -1.77 11.33 -22.95
N TYR A 310 -2.67 10.48 -22.44
CA TYR A 310 -3.31 10.73 -21.14
C TYR A 310 -2.32 10.65 -19.98
N LEU A 311 -1.36 9.71 -19.98
CA LEU A 311 -0.29 9.68 -18.99
C LEU A 311 0.54 10.98 -18.99
N ARG A 312 0.87 11.54 -20.16
CA ARG A 312 1.55 12.84 -20.23
C ARG A 312 0.70 13.99 -19.68
N ALA A 313 -0.61 13.98 -19.92
CA ALA A 313 -1.53 14.97 -19.35
C ALA A 313 -1.66 14.82 -17.82
N ALA A 314 -1.75 13.58 -17.32
CA ALA A 314 -1.75 13.27 -15.90
C ALA A 314 -0.46 13.78 -15.22
N ARG A 315 0.70 13.48 -15.80
CA ARG A 315 2.01 13.99 -15.35
C ARG A 315 2.02 15.51 -15.23
N ALA A 316 1.52 16.20 -16.26
CA ALA A 316 1.48 17.67 -16.26
C ALA A 316 0.58 18.21 -15.14
N ALA A 317 -0.60 17.61 -14.93
CA ALA A 317 -1.53 18.00 -13.87
C ALA A 317 -0.98 17.75 -12.46
N TYR A 318 -0.38 16.58 -12.22
CA TYR A 318 0.28 16.31 -10.93
C TYR A 318 1.43 17.28 -10.65
N ARG A 319 2.22 17.64 -11.67
CA ARG A 319 3.24 18.68 -11.53
C ARG A 319 2.66 20.04 -11.19
N ARG A 320 1.52 20.44 -11.78
CA ARG A 320 0.83 21.68 -11.42
C ARG A 320 0.33 21.64 -9.97
N SER A 321 -0.27 20.53 -9.55
CA SER A 321 -0.69 20.31 -8.15
C SER A 321 0.49 20.46 -7.16
N LEU A 322 1.68 19.96 -7.51
CA LEU A 322 2.90 20.11 -6.72
C LEU A 322 3.55 21.51 -6.82
N ALA A 323 3.26 22.27 -7.87
CA ALA A 323 3.78 23.62 -8.05
C ALA A 323 2.93 24.69 -7.35
N THR A 324 1.66 24.39 -7.03
CA THR A 324 0.82 25.29 -6.23
C THR A 324 1.42 25.53 -4.84
N GLU A 325 1.16 26.70 -4.27
CA GLU A 325 1.61 27.08 -2.92
C GLU A 325 1.20 26.03 -1.86
N GLU A 326 2.11 25.73 -0.94
CA GLU A 326 1.87 24.75 0.12
C GLU A 326 1.03 25.36 1.25
N THR A 327 -0.12 24.75 1.51
CA THR A 327 -0.98 25.08 2.64
C THR A 327 -1.21 23.85 3.51
N PRO A 328 -1.50 24.01 4.82
CA PRO A 328 -1.82 22.88 5.69
C PRO A 328 -2.93 21.97 5.17
N ALA A 329 -3.98 22.56 4.60
CA ALA A 329 -5.10 21.85 3.99
C ALA A 329 -4.72 21.12 2.69
N GLY A 330 -3.78 21.67 1.90
CA GLY A 330 -3.30 21.08 0.66
C GLY A 330 -2.31 19.93 0.83
N ARG A 331 -1.65 19.78 1.99
CA ARG A 331 -0.55 18.80 2.19
C ARG A 331 -0.92 17.36 1.84
N ARG A 332 -2.14 16.92 2.20
CA ARG A 332 -2.60 15.56 1.88
C ARG A 332 -2.68 15.33 0.38
N TRP A 333 -3.24 16.28 -0.35
CA TRP A 333 -3.37 16.24 -1.80
C TRP A 333 -2.01 16.30 -2.51
N ARG A 334 -1.07 17.11 -2.01
CA ARG A 334 0.32 17.16 -2.52
C ARG A 334 1.03 15.82 -2.35
N ARG A 335 0.92 15.17 -1.18
CA ARG A 335 1.49 13.83 -0.95
C ARG A 335 0.93 12.80 -1.93
N ALA A 336 -0.39 12.81 -2.13
CA ALA A 336 -1.03 11.95 -3.12
C ALA A 336 -0.57 12.27 -4.56
N ALA A 337 -0.40 13.55 -4.91
CA ALA A 337 0.10 13.97 -6.22
C ALA A 337 1.55 13.52 -6.46
N ALA A 338 2.41 13.59 -5.45
CA ALA A 338 3.79 13.11 -5.55
C ALA A 338 3.85 11.60 -5.80
N ALA A 339 3.08 10.81 -5.04
CA ALA A 339 3.00 9.37 -5.22
C ALA A 339 2.44 9.00 -6.61
N ALA A 340 1.36 9.66 -7.04
CA ALA A 340 0.76 9.42 -8.34
C ALA A 340 1.67 9.86 -9.50
N LEU A 341 2.42 10.95 -9.34
CA LEU A 341 3.43 11.39 -10.31
C LEU A 341 4.53 10.35 -10.49
N ALA A 342 5.08 9.80 -9.40
CA ALA A 342 6.08 8.74 -9.47
C ALA A 342 5.56 7.52 -10.23
N SER A 343 4.31 7.10 -9.95
CA SER A 343 3.64 6.02 -10.68
C SER A 343 3.52 6.32 -12.18
N VAL A 344 3.06 7.51 -12.57
CA VAL A 344 2.96 7.91 -13.99
C VAL A 344 4.32 7.94 -14.67
N GLU A 345 5.37 8.38 -13.99
CA GLU A 345 6.72 8.42 -14.56
C GLU A 345 7.29 7.02 -14.82
N VAL A 346 7.01 6.04 -13.95
CA VAL A 346 7.33 4.63 -14.21
C VAL A 346 6.59 4.10 -15.44
N LEU A 347 5.27 4.35 -15.52
CA LEU A 347 4.46 3.91 -16.67
C LEU A 347 4.91 4.52 -17.99
N LEU A 348 5.31 5.80 -17.98
CA LEU A 348 5.84 6.48 -19.16
C LEU A 348 7.24 5.99 -19.55
N ALA A 349 8.07 5.57 -18.60
CA ALA A 349 9.39 5.00 -18.86
C ALA A 349 9.30 3.58 -19.43
N GLY A 350 8.26 2.82 -19.05
CA GLY A 350 7.98 1.48 -19.58
C GLY A 350 7.15 1.46 -20.86
N ALA A 351 6.67 2.62 -21.34
CA ALA A 351 5.95 2.71 -22.61
C ALA A 351 6.96 2.57 -23.77
N PRO A 352 6.76 1.60 -24.70
CA PRO A 352 7.70 1.30 -25.78
C PRO A 352 7.87 2.43 -26.80
#